data_AF-A0A1Y6HC09-F1
#
_entry.id   AF-A0A1Y6HC09-F1
#
_cell.length_a   1.000
_cell.length_b   1.000
_cell.length_c   1.000
_cell.angle_alpha   90.00
_cell.angle_beta   90.00
_cell.angle_gamma   90.00
#
_symmetry.space_group_name_H-M   'P 1'
#
loop_
_entity.id
_entity.type
_entity.pdbx_description
1 polymer ?
#
loop_
_entity_poly.entity_id
_entity_poly.type
_entity_poly.pdbx_seq_one_letter_code
_entity_poly.pdbx_strand_id
1 'polypeptide(L)' 'MSYPIPQWRVVLDGVDLTERIAPRLLDLTLTECRGGEADQLDLRIHDHDGKMALPKRGVSLAVSLG' A
#
# COMPACT_ATOMS: atom_id res chain seq x y z
N MET A 1 0.91 -24.32 -9.26
CA MET A 1 1.51 -23.30 -10.17
C MET A 1 1.53 -21.99 -9.39
N SER A 2 2.72 -21.49 -9.05
CA SER A 2 2.87 -20.16 -8.45
C SER A 2 2.99 -19.17 -9.60
N TYR A 3 1.98 -18.33 -9.78
CA TYR A 3 2.08 -17.20 -10.69
C TYR A 3 3.07 -16.19 -10.09
N PRO A 4 3.90 -15.52 -10.90
CA PRO A 4 4.70 -14.41 -10.40
C PRO A 4 3.74 -13.37 -9.82
N ILE A 5 3.74 -13.25 -8.50
CA ILE A 5 3.07 -12.15 -7.80
C ILE A 5 4.00 -10.96 -8.00
N PRO A 6 3.53 -9.81 -8.52
CA PRO A 6 4.36 -8.61 -8.56
C PRO A 6 4.92 -8.36 -7.16
N GLN A 7 6.23 -8.12 -7.04
CA GLN A 7 6.83 -7.78 -5.76
C GLN A 7 6.46 -6.35 -5.45
N TRP A 8 5.60 -6.18 -4.47
CA TRP A 8 5.29 -4.88 -3.90
C TRP A 8 5.65 -4.87 -2.43
N ARG A 9 5.98 -3.69 -1.92
CA ARG A 9 6.32 -3.48 -0.52
C ARG A 9 5.66 -2.20 -0.02
N VAL A 10 5.09 -2.25 1.17
CA VAL A 10 4.48 -1.09 1.84
C VAL A 10 5.11 -0.93 3.22
N VAL A 11 5.74 0.23 3.45
CA VAL A 11 6.34 0.59 4.74
C VAL A 11 5.66 1.85 5.26
N LEU A 12 5.06 1.77 6.44
CA LEU A 12 4.40 2.88 7.13
C LEU A 12 5.24 3.29 8.33
N ASP A 13 5.77 4.52 8.32
CA ASP A 13 6.58 5.05 9.44
C ASP A 13 7.74 4.12 9.84
N GLY A 14 8.43 3.56 8.84
CA GLY A 14 9.52 2.59 9.03
C GLY A 14 9.09 1.16 9.37
N VAL A 15 7.80 0.91 9.61
CA VAL A 15 7.27 -0.44 9.87
C VAL A 15 6.80 -1.08 8.57
N ASP A 16 7.37 -2.24 8.25
CA ASP A 16 6.95 -3.02 7.09
C ASP A 16 5.59 -3.66 7.35
N LEU A 17 4.60 -3.31 6.53
CA LEU A 17 3.23 -3.80 6.63
C LEU A 17 2.88 -4.80 5.52
N THR A 18 3.82 -5.13 4.66
CA THR A 18 3.58 -5.90 3.43
C THR A 18 2.88 -7.23 3.73
N GLU A 19 3.41 -8.04 4.65
CA GLU A 19 2.80 -9.33 5.02
C GLU A 19 1.42 -9.18 5.67
N ARG A 20 1.19 -8.09 6.39
CA ARG A 20 -0.10 -7.81 7.04
C ARG A 20 -1.16 -7.40 6.02
N ILE A 21 -0.75 -6.65 5.00
CA ILE A 21 -1.62 -6.12 3.94
C ILE A 21 -1.84 -7.16 2.84
N ALA A 22 -0.87 -8.02 2.54
CA ALA A 22 -0.94 -8.99 1.45
C ALA A 22 -2.21 -9.85 1.39
N PRO A 23 -2.67 -10.49 2.48
CA PRO A 23 -3.90 -11.27 2.43
C PRO A 23 -5.19 -10.42 2.37
N ARG A 24 -5.06 -9.09 2.49
CA ARG A 24 -6.16 -8.13 2.56
C ARG A 24 -6.20 -7.20 1.35
N LEU A 25 -5.18 -7.21 0.49
CA LEU A 25 -5.05 -6.28 -0.62
C LEU A 25 -6.16 -6.51 -1.64
N LEU A 26 -6.93 -5.46 -1.91
CA LEU A 26 -7.93 -5.45 -2.98
C LEU A 26 -7.36 -4.79 -4.23
N ASP A 27 -6.70 -3.64 -4.06
CA ASP A 27 -6.11 -2.87 -5.16
C ASP A 27 -4.97 -1.99 -4.64
N LEU A 28 -3.92 -1.83 -5.46
CA LEU A 28 -2.86 -0.85 -5.28
C LEU A 28 -2.69 -0.13 -6.62
N THR A 29 -3.01 1.16 -6.63
CA THR A 29 -2.90 2.01 -7.81
C THR A 29 -1.95 3.18 -7.53
N LEU A 30 -0.93 3.34 -8.37
CA LEU A 30 -0.07 4.51 -8.39
C LEU A 30 -0.38 5.34 -9.64
N THR A 31 -0.84 6.57 -9.44
CA THR A 31 -1.12 7.53 -10.52
C THR A 31 -0.03 8.59 -10.52
N GLU A 32 0.78 8.61 -11.58
CA GLU A 32 1.75 9.67 -11.80
C GLU A 32 1.04 10.95 -12.24
N CYS A 33 1.24 12.02 -11.49
CA CYS A 33 0.61 13.31 -11.77
C CYS A 33 1.55 14.20 -12.59
N ARG A 34 1.00 14.94 -13.56
CA ARG A 34 1.76 15.92 -14.36
C ARG A 34 1.64 17.31 -13.77
N GLY A 35 2.57 18.19 -14.11
CA GLY A 35 2.41 19.63 -13.84
C GLY A 35 2.80 20.09 -12.44
N GLY A 36 3.79 19.44 -11.80
CA GLY A 36 4.29 19.85 -10.48
C GLY A 36 3.43 19.40 -9.31
N GLU A 37 2.36 18.65 -9.58
CA GLU A 37 1.57 17.96 -8.58
C GLU A 37 2.30 16.69 -8.11
N ALA A 38 2.06 16.30 -6.87
CA ALA A 38 2.58 15.04 -6.34
C ALA A 38 1.80 13.85 -6.89
N ASP A 39 2.48 12.71 -7.00
CA ASP A 39 1.84 11.45 -7.37
C ASP A 39 0.79 11.04 -6.34
N GLN A 40 -0.21 10.29 -6.80
CA GLN A 40 -1.27 9.75 -5.96
C GLN A 40 -1.12 8.24 -5.83
N LEU A 41 -1.15 7.76 -4.58
CA LEU A 41 -1.21 6.34 -4.26
C LEU A 41 -2.57 6.02 -3.62
N ASP A 42 -3.30 5.09 -4.22
CA ASP A 42 -4.51 4.51 -3.68
C ASP A 42 -4.25 3.06 -3.24
N LEU A 43 -4.54 2.77 -1.97
CA LEU A 43 -4.39 1.44 -1.38
C LEU A 43 -5.72 0.99 -0.79
N ARG A 44 -6.35 -0.02 -1.40
CA ARG A 44 -7.63 -0.56 -0.97
C ARG A 44 -7.43 -1.92 -0.33
N ILE A 45 -7.94 -2.07 0.88
CA ILE A 45 -7.78 -3.29 1.67
C ILE A 45 -9.10 -3.74 2.27
N HIS A 46 -9.18 -5.04 2.57
CA HIS A 46 -10.29 -5.67 3.27
C HIS A 46 -10.05 -5.67 4.79
N ASP A 47 -11.02 -5.15 5.55
CA ASP A 47 -10.98 -5.09 7.02
C ASP A 47 -12.27 -5.62 7.67
N HIS A 48 -12.69 -6.82 7.28
CA HIS A 48 -13.88 -7.46 7.86
C HIS A 48 -13.77 -7.81 9.35
N ASP A 49 -12.55 -7.89 9.88
CA ASP A 49 -12.27 -8.29 11.26
C ASP A 49 -11.81 -7.13 12.16
N GLY A 50 -11.79 -5.90 11.63
CA GLY A 50 -11.43 -4.68 12.38
C GLY A 50 -9.97 -4.67 12.87
N LYS A 51 -9.08 -5.47 12.26
CA LYS A 51 -7.68 -5.57 12.69
C LYS A 51 -6.75 -4.59 12.00
N MET A 52 -7.27 -3.78 11.08
CA MET A 52 -6.50 -2.73 10.40
C MET A 52 -6.75 -1.37 11.04
N ALA A 53 -5.85 -0.97 11.94
CA ALA A 53 -5.88 0.38 12.49
C ALA A 53 -5.64 1.42 11.38
N LEU A 54 -6.46 2.48 11.38
CA LEU A 54 -6.24 3.62 10.50
C LEU A 54 -4.89 4.29 10.80
N PRO A 55 -4.09 4.62 9.78
CA PRO A 55 -2.84 5.33 9.98
C PRO A 55 -3.11 6.73 10.54
N LYS A 56 -2.17 7.23 11.35
CA LYS A 56 -2.19 8.63 11.78
C LYS A 56 -2.03 9.54 10.55
N ARG A 57 -2.65 10.72 10.58
CA ARG A 57 -2.45 11.71 9.50
C ARG A 57 -1.01 12.24 9.53
N GLY A 58 -0.43 12.47 8.36
CA GLY A 58 0.90 13.07 8.21
C GLY A 58 2.07 12.10 8.38
N VAL A 59 1.83 10.81 8.56
CA VAL A 59 2.89 9.79 8.54
C VAL A 59 3.31 9.46 7.11
N SER A 60 4.59 9.12 6.93
CA SER A 60 5.11 8.73 5.63
C SER A 60 4.75 7.28 5.30
N LEU A 61 4.25 7.09 4.08
CA LEU A 61 4.03 5.78 3.47
C LEU A 61 4.98 5.64 2.30
N ALA A 62 5.82 4.62 2.32
CA ALA A 62 6.70 4.28 1.21
C ALA A 62 6.19 3.03 0.50
N VAL A 63 6.13 3.09 -0.83
CA VAL A 63 5.74 1.97 -1.69
C VAL A 63 6.85 1.66 -2.68
N SER A 64 7.11 0.38 -2.89
CA SER A 64 8.00 -0.12 -3.93
C SER A 64 7.23 -1.13 -4.78
N LEU A 65 7.42 -1.10 -6.10
CA LEU A 65 6.81 -1.99 -7.09
C LEU A 65 7.94 -2.58 -7.96
N GLY A 66 7.97 -3.89 -8.22
CA GLY A 66 9.02 -4.57 -8.98
C GLY A 66 8.76 -6.04 -9.29
#